data_AF-A0A4U6U723-F1
#
_entry.id   AF-A0A4U6U723-F1
#
_cell.length_a   1.000
_cell.length_b   1.000
_cell.length_c   1.000
_cell.angle_alpha   90.00
_cell.angle_beta   90.00
_cell.angle_gamma   90.00
#
_symmetry.space_group_name_H-M   'P 1'
#
loop_
_entity.id
_entity.type
_entity.pdbx_description
1 polymer ?
#
loop_
_entity_poly.entity_id
_entity_poly.type
_entity_poly.pdbx_seq_one_letter_code
_entity_poly.pdbx_strand_id
1 'polypeptide(L)'
;MATFPINLLDGADGYLRWKESVLLLLHSVDVAYVLFDEPPSRAGGDGSQAAKWARDDGLCRGHILAVLSDRLLPVYVRHATGRALWQAVARTYEPDATSWELSFEELEFREDETLRERVARAESLAVATCRLPEPRDELVAYMVCSKLPDVAEDAIMQMKGDETSMDGLWRSAQAMERIRNDTQARVARREKEIMISGKWGHIVKKKRW
;
A
#
# COMPACT_ATOMS: atom_id res chain seq x y z
N MET A 1 -8.03 26.63 2.87
CA MET A 1 -7.87 25.19 3.15
C MET A 1 -7.22 24.55 1.94
N ALA A 2 -6.16 23.77 2.12
CA ALA A 2 -5.52 23.07 1.01
C ALA A 2 -6.40 21.88 0.61
N THR A 3 -7.04 21.96 -0.55
CA THR A 3 -7.77 20.84 -1.16
C THR A 3 -6.77 19.97 -1.89
N PHE A 4 -6.53 18.77 -1.38
CA PHE A 4 -5.76 17.77 -2.14
C PHE A 4 -6.64 17.29 -3.30
N PRO A 5 -6.13 17.26 -4.55
CA PRO A 5 -6.91 16.76 -5.68
C PRO A 5 -7.19 15.27 -5.46
N ILE A 6 -8.48 14.91 -5.38
CA ILE A 6 -8.92 13.52 -5.31
C ILE A 6 -9.08 13.02 -6.75
N ASN A 7 -8.35 11.96 -7.11
CA ASN A 7 -8.56 11.30 -8.39
C ASN A 7 -9.95 10.65 -8.41
N LEU A 8 -10.65 10.76 -9.54
CA LEU A 8 -11.95 10.11 -9.69
C LEU A 8 -11.80 8.59 -9.61
N LEU A 9 -12.73 7.92 -8.94
CA LEU A 9 -12.83 6.47 -9.00
C LEU A 9 -13.37 6.07 -10.37
N ASP A 10 -12.60 5.27 -11.10
CA ASP A 10 -13.00 4.74 -12.42
C ASP A 10 -12.83 3.22 -12.55
N GLY A 11 -12.52 2.53 -11.45
CA GLY A 11 -12.31 1.08 -11.45
C GLY A 11 -11.70 0.59 -10.14
N ALA A 12 -11.29 -0.68 -10.11
CA ALA A 12 -10.58 -1.26 -8.97
C ALA A 12 -9.20 -0.62 -8.78
N ASP A 13 -8.53 -0.29 -9.89
CA ASP A 13 -7.25 0.41 -9.87
C ASP A 13 -7.39 1.76 -9.19
N GLY A 14 -6.65 1.94 -8.09
CA GLY A 14 -6.67 3.17 -7.30
C GLY A 14 -7.82 3.27 -6.29
N TYR A 15 -8.67 2.25 -6.13
CA TYR A 15 -9.74 2.25 -5.13
C TYR A 15 -9.23 2.54 -3.71
N LEU A 16 -8.14 1.89 -3.27
CA LEU A 16 -7.58 2.14 -1.94
C LEU A 16 -7.15 3.60 -1.76
N ARG A 17 -6.45 4.18 -2.75
CA ARG A 17 -6.07 5.59 -2.70
C ARG A 17 -7.29 6.50 -2.69
N TRP A 18 -8.30 6.20 -3.50
CA TRP A 18 -9.56 6.93 -3.54
C TRP A 18 -10.26 6.88 -2.18
N LYS A 19 -10.41 5.68 -1.60
CA LYS A 19 -11.06 5.43 -0.31
C LYS A 19 -10.45 6.30 0.79
N GLU A 20 -9.12 6.24 0.94
CA GLU A 20 -8.40 7.03 1.95
C GLU A 20 -8.52 8.54 1.70
N SER A 21 -8.46 8.98 0.44
CA SER A 21 -8.59 10.40 0.08
C SER A 21 -10.00 10.94 0.39
N VAL A 22 -11.03 10.14 0.14
CA VAL A 22 -12.42 10.49 0.44
C VAL A 22 -12.67 10.51 1.94
N LEU A 23 -12.18 9.53 2.69
CA LEU A 23 -12.29 9.53 4.16
C LEU A 23 -11.63 10.79 4.74
N LEU A 24 -10.42 11.13 4.30
CA LEU A 24 -9.74 12.35 4.73
C LEU A 24 -10.57 13.62 4.42
N LEU A 25 -11.18 13.70 3.23
CA LEU A 25 -12.08 14.79 2.87
C LEU A 25 -13.30 14.86 3.81
N LEU A 26 -13.97 13.74 4.04
CA LEU A 26 -15.16 13.67 4.89
C LEU A 26 -14.84 14.01 6.35
N HIS A 27 -13.64 13.67 6.83
CA HIS A 27 -13.15 14.10 8.14
C HIS A 27 -12.88 15.61 8.17
N SER A 28 -12.28 16.16 7.11
CA SER A 28 -11.96 17.59 7.05
C SER A 28 -13.20 18.50 7.06
N VAL A 29 -14.34 17.97 6.63
CA VAL A 29 -15.65 18.68 6.64
C VAL A 29 -16.59 18.20 7.75
N ASP A 30 -16.09 17.37 8.69
CA ASP A 30 -16.81 16.88 9.87
C ASP A 30 -18.12 16.14 9.56
N VAL A 31 -18.14 15.30 8.52
CA VAL A 31 -19.32 14.48 8.16
C VAL A 31 -19.03 12.97 8.07
N ALA A 32 -17.77 12.56 8.28
CA ALA A 32 -17.36 11.15 8.21
C ALA A 32 -18.12 10.25 9.19
N TYR A 33 -18.53 10.78 10.34
CA TYR A 33 -19.27 10.05 11.37
C TYR A 33 -20.57 9.43 10.83
N VAL A 34 -21.20 10.03 9.82
CA VAL A 34 -22.44 9.50 9.20
C VAL A 34 -22.22 8.12 8.57
N LEU A 35 -21.00 7.81 8.13
CA LEU A 35 -20.69 6.50 7.56
C LEU A 35 -20.73 5.40 8.61
N PHE A 36 -20.38 5.70 9.86
CA PHE A 36 -20.05 4.71 10.89
C PHE A 36 -21.03 4.70 12.08
N ASP A 37 -21.66 5.83 12.40
CA ASP A 37 -22.51 5.99 13.59
C ASP A 37 -24.01 5.83 13.27
N GLU A 38 -24.82 5.36 14.20
CA GLU A 38 -26.26 5.21 13.93
C GLU A 38 -26.99 6.57 13.95
N PRO A 39 -27.92 6.85 13.01
CA PRO A 39 -28.73 8.06 13.06
C PRO A 39 -29.46 8.24 14.40
N PRO A 40 -29.66 9.49 14.86
CA PRO A 40 -30.37 9.76 16.09
C PRO A 40 -31.81 9.21 16.02
N SER A 41 -32.26 8.57 17.10
CA SER A 41 -33.59 7.99 17.18
C SER A 41 -34.67 9.09 17.11
N ARG A 42 -35.62 8.92 16.19
CA ARG A 42 -36.79 9.81 16.05
C ARG A 42 -37.71 9.81 17.27
N ALA A 43 -37.66 8.77 18.12
CA ALA A 43 -38.58 8.60 19.25
C ALA A 43 -38.16 9.34 20.53
N GLY A 44 -36.96 9.94 20.57
CA GLY A 44 -36.47 10.66 21.75
C GLY A 44 -35.43 11.74 21.48
N GLY A 45 -35.12 12.02 20.21
CA GLY A 45 -34.17 13.06 19.81
C GLY A 45 -34.84 14.42 19.58
N ASP A 46 -34.11 15.49 19.90
CA ASP A 46 -34.41 16.85 19.45
C ASP A 46 -34.48 16.86 17.92
N GLY A 47 -35.57 17.40 17.33
CA GLY A 47 -35.74 17.53 15.88
C GLY A 47 -34.56 18.26 15.20
N SER A 48 -33.82 19.09 15.95
CA SER A 48 -32.57 19.71 15.54
C SER A 48 -31.47 18.70 15.19
N GLN A 49 -31.30 17.63 15.98
CA GLN A 49 -30.27 16.61 15.75
C GLN A 49 -30.57 15.76 14.52
N ALA A 50 -31.85 15.39 14.32
CA ALA A 50 -32.27 14.65 13.12
C ALA A 50 -32.10 15.50 11.85
N ALA A 51 -32.38 16.80 11.91
CA ALA A 51 -32.17 17.72 10.81
C ALA A 51 -30.67 17.89 10.48
N LYS A 52 -29.81 18.03 11.50
CA LYS A 52 -28.36 18.04 11.33
C LYS A 52 -27.88 16.76 10.64
N TRP A 53 -28.28 15.60 11.15
CA TRP A 53 -27.92 14.30 10.56
C TRP A 53 -28.29 14.22 9.09
N ALA A 54 -29.53 14.58 8.72
CA ALA A 54 -29.98 14.53 7.33
C ALA A 54 -29.18 15.47 6.41
N ARG A 55 -28.80 16.65 6.91
CA ARG A 55 -27.94 17.57 6.18
C ARG A 55 -26.54 16.99 5.97
N ASP A 56 -25.94 16.48 7.03
CA ASP A 56 -24.57 15.98 7.01
C ASP A 56 -24.49 14.66 6.20
N ASP A 57 -25.53 13.83 6.21
CA ASP A 57 -25.66 12.67 5.30
C ASP A 57 -25.76 13.07 3.83
N GLY A 58 -26.55 14.11 3.53
CA GLY A 58 -26.64 14.68 2.19
C GLY A 58 -25.29 15.22 1.69
N LEU A 59 -24.54 15.91 2.55
CA LEU A 59 -23.20 16.41 2.25
C LEU A 59 -22.20 15.26 2.05
N CYS A 60 -22.19 14.28 2.96
CA CYS A 60 -21.35 13.10 2.88
C CYS A 60 -21.58 12.35 1.57
N ARG A 61 -22.85 12.06 1.24
CA ARG A 61 -23.25 11.45 -0.04
C ARG A 61 -22.79 12.29 -1.23
N GLY A 62 -23.00 13.61 -1.19
CA GLY A 62 -22.60 14.53 -2.26
C GLY A 62 -21.09 14.50 -2.53
N HIS A 63 -20.27 14.51 -1.47
CA HIS A 63 -18.82 14.42 -1.60
C HIS A 63 -18.37 13.11 -2.23
N ILE A 64 -18.95 11.98 -1.83
CA ILE A 64 -18.62 10.68 -2.43
C ILE A 64 -18.99 10.66 -3.91
N LEU A 65 -20.18 11.15 -4.28
CA LEU A 65 -20.63 11.19 -5.69
C LEU A 65 -19.74 12.09 -6.56
N ALA A 66 -19.27 13.22 -6.01
CA ALA A 66 -18.46 14.20 -6.75
C ALA A 66 -17.09 13.68 -7.18
N VAL A 67 -16.64 12.56 -6.59
CA VAL A 67 -15.34 11.93 -6.89
C VAL A 67 -15.50 10.57 -7.56
N LEU A 68 -16.69 10.25 -8.06
CA LEU A 68 -16.91 9.13 -8.98
C LEU A 68 -16.72 9.60 -10.42
N SER A 69 -16.23 8.72 -11.29
CA SER A 69 -16.22 9.00 -12.72
C SER A 69 -17.63 9.07 -13.29
N ASP A 70 -17.79 9.73 -14.44
CA ASP A 70 -19.08 9.83 -15.16
C ASP A 70 -19.67 8.45 -15.50
N ARG A 71 -18.82 7.42 -15.64
CA ARG A 71 -19.27 6.04 -15.86
C ARG A 71 -19.92 5.45 -14.60
N LEU A 72 -19.39 5.76 -13.43
CA LEU A 72 -19.83 5.18 -12.15
C LEU A 72 -20.99 5.97 -11.53
N LEU A 73 -21.09 7.27 -11.78
CA LEU A 73 -22.12 8.13 -11.21
C LEU A 73 -23.55 7.58 -11.41
N PRO A 74 -24.01 7.18 -12.62
CA PRO A 74 -25.37 6.67 -12.82
C PRO A 74 -25.63 5.35 -12.08
N VAL A 75 -24.58 4.55 -11.83
CA VAL A 75 -24.69 3.31 -11.07
C VAL A 75 -24.98 3.65 -9.62
N TYR A 76 -24.16 4.49 -8.99
CA TYR A 76 -24.18 4.64 -7.55
C TYR A 76 -25.11 5.76 -7.02
N VAL A 77 -25.56 6.70 -7.86
CA VAL A 77 -26.43 7.82 -7.44
C VAL A 77 -27.75 7.39 -6.79
N ARG A 78 -28.23 6.17 -7.09
CA ARG A 78 -29.46 5.58 -6.55
C ARG A 78 -29.44 5.35 -5.04
N HIS A 79 -28.27 5.31 -4.41
CA HIS A 79 -28.15 5.09 -2.98
C HIS A 79 -28.57 6.34 -2.20
N ALA A 80 -29.56 6.18 -1.32
CA ALA A 80 -30.22 7.30 -0.64
C ALA A 80 -29.35 7.99 0.42
N THR A 81 -28.45 7.25 1.08
CA THR A 81 -27.61 7.75 2.17
C THR A 81 -26.12 7.65 1.84
N GLY A 82 -25.29 8.45 2.51
CA GLY A 82 -23.83 8.40 2.37
C GLY A 82 -23.28 7.02 2.75
N ARG A 83 -23.78 6.44 3.85
CA ARG A 83 -23.42 5.08 4.28
C ARG A 83 -23.75 4.02 3.22
N ALA A 84 -24.97 4.02 2.69
CA ALA A 84 -25.40 3.01 1.72
C ALA A 84 -24.59 3.10 0.42
N LEU A 85 -24.27 4.32 -0.01
CA LEU A 85 -23.39 4.60 -1.13
C LEU A 85 -21.97 4.08 -0.87
N TRP A 86 -21.37 4.47 0.24
CA TRP A 86 -20.03 4.06 0.65
C TRP A 86 -19.86 2.54 0.66
N GLN A 87 -20.80 1.84 1.31
CA GLN A 87 -20.80 0.38 1.37
C GLN A 87 -21.01 -0.27 0.00
N ALA A 88 -21.77 0.35 -0.90
CA ALA A 88 -21.97 -0.18 -2.25
C ALA A 88 -20.70 -0.10 -3.10
N VAL A 89 -19.96 1.00 -2.99
CA VAL A 89 -18.65 1.15 -3.63
C VAL A 89 -17.68 0.12 -3.05
N ALA A 90 -17.60 0.03 -1.72
CA ALA A 90 -16.73 -0.94 -1.04
C ALA A 90 -17.02 -2.39 -1.45
N ARG A 91 -18.29 -2.81 -1.50
CA ARG A 91 -18.67 -4.16 -1.97
C ARG A 91 -18.19 -4.49 -3.39
N THR A 92 -17.92 -3.48 -4.21
CA THR A 92 -17.53 -3.68 -5.62
C THR A 92 -16.01 -3.71 -5.80
N TYR A 93 -15.29 -2.89 -5.03
CA TYR A 93 -13.87 -2.60 -5.28
C TYR A 93 -12.95 -2.94 -4.12
N GLU A 94 -13.48 -3.16 -2.91
CA GLU A 94 -12.67 -3.58 -1.78
C GLU A 94 -12.22 -5.02 -1.99
N PRO A 95 -10.91 -5.31 -2.02
CA PRO A 95 -10.44 -6.66 -2.23
C PRO A 95 -10.84 -7.52 -1.04
N ASP A 96 -11.38 -8.70 -1.33
CA ASP A 96 -11.68 -9.70 -0.31
C ASP A 96 -10.43 -10.54 0.04
N ALA A 97 -10.56 -11.41 1.04
CA ALA A 97 -9.45 -12.27 1.47
C ALA A 97 -8.89 -13.12 0.32
N THR A 98 -9.77 -13.63 -0.56
CA THR A 98 -9.38 -14.44 -1.73
C THR A 98 -8.55 -13.61 -2.72
N SER A 99 -8.94 -12.36 -2.96
CA SER A 99 -8.22 -11.43 -3.83
C SER A 99 -6.82 -11.13 -3.29
N TRP A 100 -6.69 -10.99 -1.97
CA TRP A 100 -5.37 -10.84 -1.34
C TRP A 100 -4.52 -12.11 -1.41
N GLU A 101 -5.13 -13.28 -1.24
CA GLU A 101 -4.44 -14.58 -1.34
C GLU A 101 -3.86 -14.76 -2.75
N LEU A 102 -4.66 -14.52 -3.80
CA LEU A 102 -4.19 -14.55 -5.19
C LEU A 102 -3.10 -13.49 -5.45
N SER A 103 -3.29 -12.26 -4.96
CA SER A 103 -2.28 -11.20 -5.11
C SER A 103 -0.95 -11.55 -4.43
N PHE A 104 -1.01 -12.28 -3.31
CA PHE A 104 0.18 -12.79 -2.65
C PHE A 104 0.81 -13.94 -3.44
N GLU A 105 0.02 -14.90 -3.94
CA GLU A 105 0.50 -16.01 -4.76
C GLU A 105 1.21 -15.51 -6.03
N GLU A 106 0.61 -14.54 -6.72
CA GLU A 106 1.12 -13.92 -7.96
C GLU A 106 2.13 -12.78 -7.70
N LEU A 107 2.54 -12.56 -6.45
CA LEU A 107 3.48 -11.49 -6.11
C LEU A 107 4.80 -11.67 -6.86
N GLU A 108 5.04 -10.76 -7.80
CA GLU A 108 6.32 -10.57 -8.48
C GLU A 108 6.98 -9.27 -8.01
N PHE A 109 8.31 -9.29 -7.99
CA PHE A 109 9.11 -8.12 -7.62
C PHE A 109 9.73 -7.49 -8.86
N ARG A 110 9.72 -6.17 -8.89
CA ARG A 110 10.31 -5.43 -10.02
C ARG A 110 11.83 -5.38 -9.88
N GLU A 111 12.53 -5.23 -11.01
CA GLU A 111 14.00 -5.13 -11.01
C GLU A 111 14.49 -3.87 -10.30
N ASP A 112 13.72 -2.77 -10.37
CA ASP A 112 14.02 -1.48 -9.75
C ASP A 112 13.70 -1.43 -8.25
N GLU A 113 12.92 -2.39 -7.74
CA GLU A 113 12.56 -2.44 -6.32
C GLU A 113 13.77 -2.80 -5.45
N THR A 114 13.98 -1.97 -4.43
CA THR A 114 14.92 -2.24 -3.34
C THR A 114 14.46 -3.46 -2.55
N LEU A 115 15.40 -4.16 -1.90
CA LEU A 115 15.06 -5.35 -1.12
C LEU A 115 14.09 -5.02 0.01
N ARG A 116 14.20 -3.83 0.60
CA ARG A 116 13.27 -3.31 1.61
C ARG A 116 11.88 -3.04 1.06
N GLU A 117 11.75 -2.52 -0.15
CA GLU A 117 10.44 -2.39 -0.80
C GLU A 117 9.81 -3.75 -1.07
N ARG A 118 10.61 -4.73 -1.50
CA ARG A 118 10.15 -6.12 -1.69
C ARG A 118 9.64 -6.72 -0.38
N VAL A 119 10.37 -6.56 0.73
CA VAL A 119 9.91 -7.00 2.06
C VAL A 119 8.62 -6.30 2.47
N ALA A 120 8.55 -4.96 2.33
CA ALA A 120 7.35 -4.21 2.68
C ALA A 120 6.10 -4.68 1.92
N ARG A 121 6.26 -4.95 0.62
CA ARG A 121 5.17 -5.44 -0.23
C ARG A 121 4.72 -6.84 0.16
N ALA A 122 5.67 -7.74 0.39
CA ALA A 122 5.37 -9.10 0.81
C ALA A 122 4.69 -9.11 2.18
N GLU A 123 5.18 -8.32 3.13
CA GLU A 123 4.59 -8.15 4.46
C GLU A 123 3.16 -7.61 4.37
N SER A 124 2.95 -6.54 3.60
CA SER A 124 1.61 -5.94 3.44
C SER A 124 0.60 -6.94 2.89
N LEU A 125 0.99 -7.76 1.91
CA LEU A 125 0.11 -8.79 1.36
C LEU A 125 -0.09 -9.95 2.33
N ALA A 126 0.97 -10.40 3.01
CA ALA A 126 0.89 -11.43 4.05
C ALA A 126 -0.04 -11.03 5.21
N VAL A 127 0.00 -9.77 5.64
CA VAL A 127 -0.94 -9.24 6.63
C VAL A 127 -2.37 -9.23 6.10
N ALA A 128 -2.56 -8.85 4.82
CA ALA A 128 -3.88 -8.78 4.20
C ALA A 128 -4.52 -10.17 3.95
N THR A 129 -3.72 -11.21 3.73
CA THR A 129 -4.22 -12.60 3.63
C THR A 129 -4.56 -13.20 4.98
N CYS A 130 -3.97 -12.70 6.07
CA CYS A 130 -4.30 -13.16 7.41
C CYS A 130 -5.72 -12.76 7.80
N ARG A 131 -6.59 -13.75 7.99
CA ARG A 131 -7.97 -13.55 8.48
C ARG A 131 -8.04 -13.32 10.00
N LEU A 132 -6.90 -13.25 10.67
CA LEU A 132 -6.81 -13.00 12.10
C LEU A 132 -6.85 -11.50 12.39
N PRO A 133 -7.57 -11.04 13.44
CA PRO A 133 -7.61 -9.62 13.82
C PRO A 133 -6.23 -9.04 14.10
N GLU A 134 -5.34 -9.87 14.65
CA GLU A 134 -3.93 -9.57 14.85
C GLU A 134 -3.11 -10.75 14.32
N PRO A 135 -2.53 -10.63 13.12
CA PRO A 135 -1.62 -11.63 12.58
C PRO A 135 -0.42 -11.78 13.52
N ARG A 136 -0.07 -13.02 13.83
CA ARG A 136 1.15 -13.31 14.59
C ARG A 136 2.35 -12.94 13.73
N ASP A 137 3.30 -12.23 14.32
CA ASP A 137 4.52 -11.80 13.64
C ASP A 137 5.25 -12.99 12.98
N GLU A 138 5.24 -14.16 13.63
CA GLU A 138 5.90 -15.35 13.11
C GLU A 138 5.22 -15.94 11.88
N LEU A 139 3.90 -15.81 11.79
CA LEU A 139 3.15 -16.26 10.62
C LEU A 139 3.41 -15.33 9.43
N VAL A 140 3.49 -14.03 9.67
CA VAL A 140 3.80 -13.04 8.62
C VAL A 140 5.22 -13.24 8.12
N ALA A 141 6.20 -13.40 9.02
CA ALA A 141 7.58 -13.68 8.67
C ALA A 141 7.72 -14.96 7.84
N TYR A 142 7.05 -16.04 8.24
CA TYR A 142 7.02 -17.29 7.49
C TYR A 142 6.53 -17.10 6.05
N MET A 143 5.44 -16.35 5.86
CA MET A 143 4.92 -16.07 4.52
C MET A 143 5.90 -15.21 3.71
N VAL A 144 6.46 -14.14 4.29
CA VAL A 144 7.44 -13.30 3.59
C VAL A 144 8.67 -14.11 3.14
N CYS A 145 9.18 -15.01 4.00
CA CYS A 145 10.28 -15.92 3.66
C CYS A 145 9.98 -16.79 2.44
N SER A 146 8.72 -17.22 2.25
CA SER A 146 8.33 -18.01 1.07
C SER A 146 8.48 -17.25 -0.25
N LYS A 147 8.46 -15.92 -0.20
CA LYS A 147 8.61 -15.04 -1.38
C LYS A 147 10.03 -14.50 -1.54
N LEU A 148 10.79 -14.41 -0.45
CA LEU A 148 12.13 -13.85 -0.41
C LEU A 148 13.11 -14.82 0.28
N PRO A 149 13.41 -15.97 -0.35
CA PRO A 149 14.27 -16.99 0.24
C PRO A 149 15.69 -16.46 0.51
N ASP A 150 16.25 -15.62 -0.35
CA ASP A 150 17.58 -15.02 -0.14
C ASP A 150 17.64 -14.19 1.15
N VAL A 151 16.55 -13.48 1.49
CA VAL A 151 16.45 -12.71 2.73
C VAL A 151 16.37 -13.62 3.94
N ALA A 152 15.60 -14.71 3.80
CA ALA A 152 15.49 -15.73 4.84
C ALA A 152 16.84 -16.42 5.08
N GLU A 153 17.57 -16.78 4.01
CA GLU A 153 18.89 -17.39 4.10
C GLU A 153 19.90 -16.48 4.79
N ASP A 154 19.98 -15.18 4.45
CA ASP A 154 20.85 -14.24 5.16
C ASP A 154 20.42 -14.09 6.64
N ALA A 155 19.12 -14.01 6.92
CA ALA A 155 18.61 -13.96 8.30
C ALA A 155 19.05 -15.20 9.11
N ILE A 156 18.97 -16.38 8.50
CA ILE A 156 19.43 -17.67 9.07
C ILE A 156 20.95 -17.72 9.19
N MET A 157 21.71 -17.16 8.25
CA MET A 157 23.17 -17.17 8.32
C MET A 157 23.73 -16.16 9.35
N GLN A 158 23.05 -15.03 9.53
CA GLN A 158 23.46 -13.95 10.45
C GLN A 158 22.99 -14.17 11.90
N MET A 159 22.07 -15.14 12.12
CA MET A 159 21.56 -15.73 13.37
C MET A 159 21.77 -14.97 14.70
N LYS A 160 20.65 -14.47 15.24
CA LYS A 160 20.43 -14.19 16.67
C LYS A 160 19.09 -14.77 17.18
N GLY A 161 18.58 -15.86 16.59
CA GLY A 161 17.36 -16.55 17.04
C GLY A 161 16.06 -15.76 16.83
N ASP A 162 16.03 -14.88 15.83
CA ASP A 162 14.90 -13.98 15.52
C ASP A 162 14.51 -14.06 14.04
N GLU A 163 14.94 -15.12 13.33
CA GLU A 163 14.59 -15.36 11.92
C GLU A 163 13.10 -15.66 11.71
N THR A 164 12.39 -15.95 12.79
CA THR A 164 10.94 -16.12 12.78
C THR A 164 10.20 -14.81 12.98
N SER A 165 10.87 -13.66 13.09
CA SER A 165 10.21 -12.34 13.25
C SER A 165 10.38 -11.47 12.01
N MET A 166 9.40 -10.60 11.76
CA MET A 166 9.54 -9.54 10.76
C MET A 166 10.71 -8.61 11.07
N ASP A 167 11.02 -8.33 12.35
CA ASP A 167 12.16 -7.51 12.74
C ASP A 167 13.50 -8.14 12.28
N GLY A 168 13.61 -9.46 12.37
CA GLY A 168 14.74 -10.22 11.84
C GLY A 168 14.90 -10.06 10.33
N LEU A 169 13.81 -10.19 9.59
CA LEU A 169 13.79 -10.06 8.13
C LEU A 169 14.12 -8.63 7.68
N TRP A 170 13.56 -7.62 8.33
CA TRP A 170 13.84 -6.22 8.05
C TRP A 170 15.31 -5.86 8.28
N ARG A 171 15.91 -6.36 9.37
CA ARG A 171 17.35 -6.16 9.66
C ARG A 171 18.23 -6.80 8.60
N SER A 172 17.89 -8.01 8.15
CA SER A 172 18.64 -8.75 7.12
C SER A 172 18.53 -8.05 5.77
N ALA A 173 17.32 -7.67 5.35
CA ALA A 173 17.08 -6.88 4.13
C ALA A 173 17.90 -5.57 4.11
N GLN A 174 17.93 -4.87 5.24
CA GLN A 174 18.74 -3.67 5.39
C GLN A 174 20.25 -3.96 5.31
N ALA A 175 20.73 -5.04 5.91
CA ALA A 175 22.15 -5.43 5.89
C ALA A 175 22.61 -5.79 4.47
N MET A 176 21.86 -6.65 3.76
CA MET A 176 22.17 -7.04 2.39
C MET A 176 22.20 -5.84 1.43
N GLU A 177 21.24 -4.93 1.53
CA GLU A 177 21.26 -3.71 0.72
C GLU A 177 22.49 -2.85 1.00
N ARG A 178 22.88 -2.70 2.28
CA ARG A 178 24.07 -1.94 2.64
C ARG A 178 25.31 -2.55 1.99
N ILE A 179 25.46 -3.88 2.04
CA ILE A 179 26.57 -4.61 1.42
C ILE A 179 26.55 -4.42 -0.11
N ARG A 180 25.38 -4.56 -0.74
CA ARG A 180 25.21 -4.36 -2.19
C ARG A 180 25.61 -2.95 -2.61
N ASN A 181 25.12 -1.93 -1.91
CA ASN A 181 25.40 -0.53 -2.20
C ASN A 181 26.88 -0.18 -1.97
N ASP A 182 27.51 -0.69 -0.91
CA ASP A 182 28.95 -0.50 -0.69
C ASP A 182 29.79 -1.15 -1.80
N THR A 183 29.42 -2.37 -2.21
CA THR A 183 30.11 -3.09 -3.29
C THR A 183 30.00 -2.32 -4.60
N GLN A 184 28.81 -1.84 -4.97
CA GLN A 184 28.61 -1.03 -6.16
C GLN A 184 29.38 0.29 -6.09
N ALA A 185 29.38 0.97 -4.94
CA ALA A 185 30.15 2.20 -4.75
C ALA A 185 31.66 1.97 -4.90
N ARG A 186 32.18 0.84 -4.42
CA ARG A 186 33.60 0.46 -4.57
C ARG A 186 33.96 0.16 -6.03
N VAL A 187 33.08 -0.53 -6.77
CA VAL A 187 33.27 -0.77 -8.21
C VAL A 187 33.28 0.54 -8.99
N ALA A 188 32.29 1.41 -8.77
CA ALA A 188 32.19 2.70 -9.44
C ALA A 188 33.41 3.61 -9.16
N ARG A 189 33.92 3.61 -7.92
CA ARG A 189 35.17 4.34 -7.58
C ARG A 189 36.36 3.80 -8.37
N ARG A 190 36.52 2.48 -8.44
CA ARG A 190 37.60 1.84 -9.22
C ARG A 190 37.50 2.15 -10.72
N GLU A 191 36.30 2.08 -11.29
CA GLU A 191 36.08 2.43 -12.71
C GLU A 191 36.43 3.89 -12.99
N LYS A 192 36.03 4.80 -12.08
CA LYS A 192 36.38 6.22 -12.18
C LYS A 192 37.90 6.43 -12.09
N GLU A 193 38.60 5.73 -11.19
CA GLU A 193 40.06 5.77 -11.09
C GLU A 193 40.75 5.21 -12.35
N ILE A 194 40.21 4.15 -12.96
CA ILE A 194 40.70 3.58 -14.23
C ILE A 194 40.49 4.57 -15.39
N MET A 195 39.35 5.24 -15.44
CA MET A 195 39.08 6.28 -16.45
C MET A 195 40.01 7.49 -16.29
N ILE A 196 40.21 7.97 -15.06
CA ILE A 196 41.09 9.12 -14.77
C ILE A 196 42.57 8.78 -15.04
N SER A 197 43.01 7.54 -14.77
CA SER A 197 44.39 7.11 -14.99
C SER A 197 44.75 6.82 -16.46
N GLY A 198 43.83 7.03 -17.43
CA GLY A 198 44.12 6.96 -18.86
C GLY A 198 44.46 5.57 -19.43
N LYS A 199 44.23 4.49 -18.67
CA LYS A 199 44.66 3.12 -19.04
C LYS A 199 43.93 2.48 -20.22
N TRP A 200 42.89 3.13 -20.78
CA TRP A 200 42.20 2.64 -21.98
C TRP A 200 43.05 2.72 -23.27
N GLY A 201 44.09 3.55 -23.30
CA GLY A 201 44.96 3.71 -24.48
C GLY A 201 45.88 2.53 -24.81
N HIS A 202 46.08 1.58 -23.89
CA HIS A 202 47.09 0.53 -24.04
C HIS A 202 46.56 -0.87 -24.39
N ILE A 203 45.24 -1.12 -24.28
CA ILE A 203 44.67 -2.45 -24.53
C ILE A 203 44.30 -2.66 -26.00
N VAL A 204 44.01 -1.59 -26.77
CA VAL A 204 43.63 -1.71 -28.18
C VAL A 204 44.82 -1.94 -29.12
N LYS A 205 46.06 -1.65 -28.71
CA LYS A 205 47.25 -1.75 -29.59
C LYS A 205 48.02 -3.08 -29.53
N LYS A 206 47.61 -4.06 -28.71
CA LYS A 206 48.33 -5.35 -28.57
C LYS A 206 47.74 -6.52 -29.38
N LYS A 207 46.85 -6.25 -30.35
CA LYS A 207 46.43 -7.22 -31.38
C LYS A 207 46.70 -6.68 -32.77
N ARG A 208 47.98 -6.55 -33.13
CA ARG A 208 48.39 -6.52 -34.54
C ARG A 208 49.86 -6.93 -34.62
N TRP A 209 50.12 -7.83 -35.57
CA TRP A 209 51.35 -8.58 -35.86
C TRP A 209 51.55 -9.83 -35.00
#